data_AF-A0A3B8K092-F1
#
_entry.id   AF-A0A3B8K092-F1
#
_cell.length_a   1.000
_cell.length_b   1.000
_cell.length_c   1.000
_cell.angle_alpha   90.00
_cell.angle_beta   90.00
_cell.angle_gamma   90.00
#
_symmetry.space_group_name_H-M   'P 1'
#
loop_
_entity.id
_entity.type
_entity.pdbx_description
1 polymer ?
#
loop_
_entity_poly.entity_id
_entity_poly.type
_entity_poly.pdbx_seq_one_letter_code
_entity_poly.pdbx_strand_id
1 'polypeptide(L)' 'MDIISGLTSIASSEGVALLGVAPVERFNGAPAGRHPRDFLDKARNVVVIGIPIPKHQDLRLLIPGWSRFLCA' A
#
# COMPACT_ATOMS: atom_id res chain seq x y z
N MET A 1 -3.18 -11.97 22.15
CA MET A 1 -3.59 -11.34 20.87
C MET A 1 -2.33 -10.99 20.10
N ASP A 2 -2.18 -11.50 18.89
CA ASP A 2 -1.03 -11.22 18.02
C ASP A 2 -1.32 -9.99 17.15
N ILE A 3 -0.44 -8.98 17.17
CA ILE A 3 -0.68 -7.71 16.47
C ILE A 3 -0.70 -7.90 14.95
N ILE A 4 0.05 -8.87 14.42
CA ILE A 4 0.11 -9.16 12.99
C ILE A 4 -1.22 -9.74 12.50
N SER A 5 -1.83 -10.63 13.30
CA SER A 5 -3.18 -11.14 13.00
C SER A 5 -4.24 -10.03 12.95
N GLY A 6 -4.17 -9.05 13.87
CA GLY A 6 -5.05 -7.89 13.87
C GLY A 6 -4.87 -7.00 12.63
N LEU A 7 -3.62 -6.71 12.27
CA LEU A 7 -3.29 -5.95 11.06
C LEU A 7 -3.78 -6.67 9.79
N THR A 8 -3.64 -7.98 9.72
CA THR A 8 -4.09 -8.78 8.58
C THR A 8 -5.62 -8.71 8.45
N SER A 9 -6.34 -8.84 9.57
CA SER A 9 -7.80 -8.73 9.57
C SER A 9 -8.30 -7.39 9.06
N ILE A 10 -7.66 -6.28 9.47
CA ILE A 10 -7.99 -4.93 9.01
C ILE A 10 -7.62 -4.76 7.53
N ALA A 11 -6.43 -5.20 7.13
CA ALA A 11 -5.97 -5.06 5.74
C ALA A 11 -6.89 -5.80 4.76
N SER A 12 -7.30 -7.02 5.09
CA SER A 12 -8.18 -7.82 4.23
C SER A 12 -9.59 -7.23 4.11
N SER A 13 -10.12 -6.53 5.10
CA SER A 13 -11.43 -5.87 4.99
C SER A 13 -11.39 -4.60 4.12
N GLU A 14 -10.23 -3.96 4.01
CA GLU A 14 -10.03 -2.69 3.29
C GLU A 14 -9.54 -2.86 1.85
N GLY A 15 -9.61 -4.08 1.28
CA GLY A 15 -9.22 -4.33 -0.11
C GLY A 15 -7.71 -4.35 -0.36
N VAL A 16 -6.90 -4.48 0.69
CA VAL A 16 -5.45 -4.68 0.59
C VAL A 16 -5.16 -6.13 0.18
N ALA A 17 -4.46 -6.32 -0.93
CA ALA A 17 -4.11 -7.64 -1.44
C ALA A 17 -2.83 -8.21 -0.80
N LEU A 18 -1.91 -7.34 -0.36
CA LEU A 18 -0.64 -7.73 0.25
C LEU A 18 -0.36 -6.91 1.50
N LEU A 19 0.08 -7.57 2.57
CA LEU A 19 0.53 -6.94 3.82
C LEU A 19 1.91 -7.47 4.19
N GLY A 20 2.82 -6.58 4.54
CA GLY A 20 4.15 -6.92 5.05
C GLY A 20 4.55 -6.05 6.22
N VAL A 21 5.23 -6.64 7.20
CA VAL A 21 5.83 -5.90 8.33
C VAL A 21 7.31 -6.24 8.38
N ALA A 22 8.15 -5.21 8.44
CA ALA A 22 9.59 -5.36 8.48
C ALA A 22 10.22 -4.47 9.56
N PRO A 23 11.26 -4.92 10.27
CA PRO A 23 12.03 -4.06 11.16
C PRO A 23 12.81 -3.03 10.33
N VAL A 24 13.02 -1.83 10.87
CA VAL A 24 13.72 -0.74 10.17
C VAL A 24 15.17 -1.09 9.85
N GLU A 25 15.77 -2.02 10.59
CA GLU A 25 17.13 -2.52 10.36
C GLU A 25 17.32 -3.14 8.97
N ARG A 26 16.25 -3.59 8.30
CA ARG A 26 16.32 -4.04 6.89
C ARG A 26 16.69 -2.92 5.92
N PHE A 27 16.56 -1.66 6.34
CA PHE A 27 16.88 -0.48 5.54
C PHE A 27 18.28 0.08 5.87
N ASN A 28 19.08 -0.63 6.68
CA ASN A 28 20.47 -0.23 6.93
C ASN A 28 21.25 -0.14 5.61
N GLY A 29 21.92 1.00 5.39
CA GLY A 29 22.60 1.29 4.12
C GLY A 29 21.72 1.94 3.05
N ALA A 30 20.46 2.28 3.36
CA ALA A 30 19.65 3.15 2.51
C ALA A 30 20.37 4.50 2.29
N PRO A 31 20.24 5.11 1.09
CA PRO A 31 20.76 6.45 0.85
C PRO A 31 20.23 7.46 1.87
N ALA A 32 21.01 8.51 2.13
CA ALA A 32 20.62 9.55 3.08
C ALA A 32 19.23 10.13 2.74
N GLY A 33 18.39 10.30 3.76
CA GLY A 33 17.02 10.77 3.59
C GLY A 33 16.03 9.70 3.09
N ARG A 34 16.43 8.43 3.07
CA ARG A 34 15.55 7.29 2.71
C ARG A 34 15.46 6.23 3.80
N HIS A 35 16.19 6.37 4.89
CA HIS A 35 16.02 5.48 6.02
C HIS A 35 14.70 5.84 6.73
N PRO A 36 13.87 4.88 7.18
CA PRO A 36 12.62 5.20 7.86
C PRO A 36 12.77 6.16 9.06
N ARG A 37 13.91 6.06 9.77
CA ARG A 37 14.24 6.96 10.89
C ARG A 37 14.59 8.39 10.47
N ASP A 38 14.86 8.64 9.19
CA ASP A 38 15.08 10.01 8.69
C ASP A 38 13.75 10.78 8.62
N PHE A 39 12.62 10.08 8.52
CA PHE A 39 11.28 10.67 8.50
C PHE A 39 10.60 10.64 9.87
N LEU A 40 10.88 9.60 10.66
CA LEU A 40 10.34 9.42 12.00
C LEU A 40 11.41 8.81 12.89
N ASP A 41 12.12 9.63 13.66
CA ASP A 41 13.29 9.25 14.48
C ASP A 41 13.10 7.98 15.30
N LYS A 42 11.89 7.79 15.85
CA LYS A 42 11.54 6.65 16.73
C LYS A 42 10.94 5.44 15.98
N ALA A 43 10.97 5.43 14.65
CA ALA A 43 10.45 4.31 13.87
C ALA A 43 11.18 3.00 14.21
N ARG A 44 10.39 1.94 14.46
CA ARG A 44 10.89 0.58 14.74
C ARG A 44 10.52 -0.44 13.68
N ASN A 45 9.36 -0.26 13.05
CA ASN A 45 8.87 -1.14 12.00
C ASN A 45 8.33 -0.32 10.84
N VAL A 46 8.33 -0.92 9.66
CA VAL A 46 7.67 -0.43 8.46
C VAL A 46 6.56 -1.41 8.12
N VAL A 47 5.35 -0.89 7.91
CA VAL A 47 4.22 -1.65 7.40
C VAL A 47 4.04 -1.29 5.92
N VAL A 48 4.03 -2.29 5.07
CA VAL A 48 3.85 -2.16 3.62
C VAL A 48 2.52 -2.78 3.23
N ILE A 49 1.73 -2.03 2.46
CA ILE A 49 0.45 -2.49 1.90
C ILE A 49 0.51 -2.48 0.37
N GLY A 50 -0.05 -3.51 -0.25
CA GLY A 50 -0.21 -3.60 -1.70
C GLY A 50 -1.68 -3.53 -2.07
N ILE A 51 -2.03 -2.52 -2.86
CA ILE A 51 -3.39 -2.32 -3.37
C ILE A 51 -3.37 -2.62 -4.87
N PRO A 52 -4.24 -3.52 -5.37
CA PRO A 52 -4.30 -3.83 -6.79
C PRO A 52 -4.80 -2.60 -7.56
N ILE A 53 -4.06 -2.21 -8.60
CA ILE A 53 -4.54 -1.21 -9.56
C ILE A 53 -5.38 -1.94 -10.61
N PRO A 54 -6.66 -1.57 -10.81
CA PRO A 54 -7.49 -2.15 -11.86
C PRO A 54 -6.83 -1.94 -13.21
N LYS A 55 -6.78 -2.98 -14.05
CA LYS A 55 -6.29 -2.83 -15.43
C LYS A 55 -7.38 -2.14 -16.25
N HIS A 56 -6.97 -1.39 -17.27
CA HIS A 56 -7.82 -0.50 -18.10
C HIS A 56 -9.16 -1.11 -18.56
N GLN A 57 -9.29 -2.43 -18.68
CA GLN A 57 -10.55 -3.09 -19.07
C GLN A 57 -11.66 -3.03 -17.99
N ASP A 58 -11.35 -2.68 -16.74
CA ASP A 58 -12.32 -2.60 -15.64
C ASP A 58 -12.83 -1.17 -15.34
N LEU A 59 -12.20 -0.13 -15.90
CA LEU A 59 -12.61 1.26 -15.67
C LEU A 59 -13.95 1.62 -16.35
N ARG A 60 -14.41 0.81 -17.31
CA ARG A 60 -15.75 0.95 -17.92
C ARG A 60 -16.88 0.59 -16.96
N LEU A 61 -16.61 -0.19 -15.91
CA LEU A 61 -17.62 -0.64 -14.94
C LEU A 61 -17.72 0.29 -13.72
N LEU A 62 -16.70 1.13 -13.47
CA LEU A 62 -16.63 1.98 -12.28
C LEU A 62 -17.22 3.39 -12.48
N ILE A 63 -17.44 3.83 -13.72
CA ILE A 63 -18.04 5.15 -14.03
C ILE A 63 -19.17 4.95 -15.06
N PRO A 64 -20.43 4.77 -14.64
CA PRO A 64 -21.55 4.71 -15.57
C PRO A 64 -21.72 6.09 -16.23
N GLY A 65 -21.38 6.20 -17.52
CA GLY A 65 -21.62 7.41 -18.32
C GLY A 65 -20.48 7.94 -19.18
N TRP A 66 -19.30 7.29 -19.19
CA TRP A 66 -18.13 7.82 -19.92
C TRP A 66 -18.13 7.58 -21.44
N SER A 67 -19.23 7.06 -22.02
CA SER A 67 -19.39 6.80 -23.46
C SER A 67 -19.48 8.05 -24.35
N ARG A 68 -19.26 9.26 -23.80
CA ARG A 68 -19.38 10.53 -24.53
C ARG A 68 -18.08 11.30 -24.78
N PHE A 69 -16.94 10.77 -24.34
CA PHE A 69 -15.63 11.39 -24.58
C PHE A 69 -14.65 10.35 -25.14
N LEU A 70 -14.86 9.96 -26.39
CA LEU A 70 -13.79 9.42 -27.23
C LEU A 70 -13.94 10.03 -28.63
N CYS A 71 -12.86 10.70 -29.07
CA CYS A 71 -12.62 11.27 -30.40
C CYS A 71 -13.32 12.59 -30.76
N ALA A 72 -12.66 13.69 -30.40
CA ALA A 72 -12.34 14.75 -31.37
C ALA A 72 -10.81 14.86 -31.44
#